data_AF-A0A7V7WTH7-F1
#
_entry.id   AF-A0A7V7WTH7-F1
#
_cell.length_a   1.000
_cell.length_b   1.000
_cell.length_c   1.000
_cell.angle_alpha   90.00
_cell.angle_beta   90.00
_cell.angle_gamma   90.00
#
_symmetry.space_group_name_H-M   'P 1'
#
loop_
_entity.id
_entity.type
_entity.pdbx_description
1 polymer ?
#
loop_
_entity_poly.entity_id
_entity_poly.type
_entity_poly.pdbx_seq_one_letter_code
_entity_poly.pdbx_strand_id
1 'polypeptide(L)' 'MQQDLLVVHGPSEPVQPLVLDSPHSGRGRPADFGSMLDDTALQTAEDSFVDALYLPAT' A
#
# COMPACT_ATOMS: atom_id res chain seq x y z
N MET A 1 -11.21 0.26 -12.66
CA MET A 1 -10.11 1.22 -12.43
C MET A 1 -8.85 0.39 -12.24
N GLN A 2 -7.82 0.62 -13.05
CA GLN A 2 -6.53 -0.07 -12.88
C GLN A 2 -5.98 0.36 -11.51
N GLN A 3 -5.69 -0.59 -10.64
CA GLN A 3 -5.02 -0.29 -9.37
C GLN A 3 -3.52 -0.43 -9.62
N ASP A 4 -2.77 0.59 -9.21
CA ASP A 4 -1.32 0.55 -9.28
C ASP A 4 -0.84 -0.56 -8.35
N LEU A 5 -0.22 -1.60 -8.92
CA LEU A 5 0.30 -2.75 -8.17
C LEU A 5 1.41 -2.32 -7.19
N LEU A 6 2.14 -1.27 -7.54
CA LEU A 6 3.22 -0.67 -6.76
C LEU A 6 3.23 0.83 -7.01
N VAL A 7 3.34 1.62 -5.95
CA VAL A 7 3.59 3.06 -6.00
C VAL A 7 4.99 3.31 -5.45
N VAL A 8 5.80 4.04 -6.20
CA VAL A 8 7.16 4.40 -5.79
C VAL A 8 7.20 5.90 -5.50
N HIS A 9 7.54 6.23 -4.26
CA HIS A 9 7.83 7.59 -3.83
C HIS A 9 9.32 7.76 -3.57
N GLY A 10 9.81 8.99 -3.65
CA GLY A 10 11.18 9.31 -3.25
C GLY A 10 11.64 10.65 -3.80
N PRO A 11 12.81 11.12 -3.32
CA PRO A 11 13.39 12.37 -3.77
C PRO A 11 13.81 12.27 -5.23
N SER A 12 13.91 13.42 -5.92
CA SER A 12 14.41 13.47 -7.30
C SER A 12 15.85 12.97 -7.44
N GLU A 13 16.65 13.06 -6.36
CA GLU A 13 18.01 12.55 -6.27
C GLU A 13 18.21 11.78 -4.95
N PRO A 14 18.96 10.67 -4.92
CA PRO A 14 19.20 9.91 -3.69
C PRO A 14 19.98 10.72 -2.64
N VAL A 15 19.36 10.96 -1.48
CA VAL A 15 19.98 11.72 -0.37
C VAL A 15 20.55 10.84 0.75
N GLN A 16 20.06 9.61 0.88
CA GLN A 16 20.47 8.65 1.92
C GLN A 16 20.25 7.20 1.45
N PRO A 17 21.00 6.21 1.99
CA PRO A 17 20.80 4.80 1.67
C PRO A 17 19.62 4.20 2.45
N LEU A 18 18.43 4.80 2.33
CA LEU A 18 17.20 4.34 2.98
C LEU A 18 16.20 3.85 1.94
N VAL A 19 15.62 2.68 2.19
CA VAL A 19 14.48 2.16 1.43
C VAL A 19 13.42 1.76 2.43
N LEU A 20 12.20 2.22 2.22
CA LEU A 20 11.01 1.86 2.98
C LEU A 20 10.04 1.16 2.04
N ASP A 21 9.39 0.11 2.52
CA ASP A 21 8.35 -0.63 1.81
C ASP A 21 7.11 -0.71 2.71
N SER A 22 5.92 -0.55 2.11
CA SER A 22 4.63 -0.67 2.77
C SER A 22 3.75 -1.66 2.00
N PRO A 23 4.02 -2.98 2.12
CA PRO A 23 3.40 -3.99 1.26
C PRO A 23 1.92 -4.26 1.58
N HIS A 24 1.41 -3.80 2.74
CA HIS A 24 0.07 -4.11 3.25
C HIS A 24 -0.84 -2.88 3.43
N SER A 25 -0.41 -1.70 3.01
CA SER A 25 -1.24 -0.48 3.07
C SER A 25 -2.26 -0.37 1.93
N GLY A 26 -2.09 -1.20 0.89
CA GLY A 26 -3.02 -1.30 -0.23
C GLY A 26 -4.40 -1.82 0.21
N ARG A 27 -5.45 -1.16 -0.27
CA ARG A 27 -6.86 -1.50 0.04
C ARG A 27 -7.58 -2.17 -1.12
N GLY A 28 -6.86 -2.29 -2.23
CA GLY A 28 -7.35 -2.71 -3.51
C GLY A 28 -7.55 -4.21 -3.60
N ARG A 29 -8.80 -4.65 -3.77
CA ARG A 29 -9.13 -6.05 -4.05
C ARG A 29 -9.41 -6.21 -5.54
N PRO A 30 -8.72 -7.12 -6.25
CA PRO A 30 -9.03 -7.43 -7.64
C PRO A 30 -10.49 -7.86 -7.83
N ALA A 31 -11.07 -7.60 -9.00
CA ALA A 31 -12.47 -7.93 -9.28
C ALA A 31 -12.75 -9.45 -9.24
N ASP A 32 -11.71 -10.26 -9.42
CA ASP A 32 -11.71 -11.73 -9.40
C ASP A 32 -11.23 -12.32 -8.07
N PHE A 33 -11.10 -11.51 -6.99
CA PHE A 33 -10.60 -11.95 -5.69
C PHE A 33 -11.44 -13.10 -5.07
N GLY A 34 -12.74 -13.18 -5.37
CA GLY A 34 -13.55 -14.36 -5.10
C GLY A 34 -13.75 -14.74 -3.62
N SER A 35 -13.64 -13.77 -2.70
CA SER A 35 -13.79 -14.01 -1.26
C SER A 35 -15.23 -14.35 -0.86
N MET A 36 -15.36 -15.24 0.12
CA MET A 36 -16.63 -15.51 0.83
C MET A 36 -16.81 -14.65 2.09
N LEU A 37 -15.75 -13.99 2.54
CA LEU A 37 -15.78 -13.06 3.69
C LEU A 37 -16.34 -11.71 3.27
N ASP A 38 -16.99 -11.02 4.21
CA ASP A 38 -17.40 -9.63 4.03
C ASP A 38 -16.21 -8.65 4.06
N ASP A 39 -16.46 -7.43 3.60
CA ASP A 39 -15.42 -6.39 3.48
C ASP A 39 -14.81 -6.01 4.83
N THR A 40 -15.59 -6.02 5.91
CA THR A 40 -15.09 -5.67 7.25
C THR A 40 -14.09 -6.71 7.74
N ALA A 41 -14.39 -7.99 7.57
CA ALA A 41 -13.45 -9.07 7.86
C ALA A 41 -12.19 -8.95 7.01
N LEU A 42 -12.33 -8.68 5.70
CA LEU A 42 -11.18 -8.54 4.82
C LEU A 42 -10.30 -7.32 5.14
N GLN A 43 -10.86 -6.22 5.66
CA GLN A 43 -10.11 -5.02 6.01
C GLN A 43 -9.18 -5.23 7.20
N THR A 44 -9.44 -6.22 8.06
CA THR A 44 -8.57 -6.54 9.20
C THR A 44 -7.17 -7.00 8.82
N ALA A 45 -6.97 -7.41 7.56
CA ALA A 45 -5.67 -7.82 7.03
C ALA A 45 -4.83 -6.65 6.47
N GLU A 46 -5.37 -5.43 6.46
CA GLU A 46 -4.69 -4.25 5.93
C GLU A 46 -3.86 -3.55 7.02
N ASP A 47 -2.57 -3.27 6.75
CA ASP A 47 -1.76 -2.34 7.55
C ASP A 47 -2.11 -0.91 7.14
N SER A 48 -3.32 -0.52 7.49
CA SER A 48 -3.98 0.70 7.07
C SER A 48 -3.13 1.95 7.33
N PHE A 49 -2.93 2.76 6.28
CA PHE A 49 -2.30 4.08 6.32
C PHE A 49 -0.79 4.11 6.61
N VAL A 50 -0.09 2.98 6.61
CA VAL A 50 1.37 2.96 6.83
C VAL A 50 2.13 3.73 5.72
N ASP A 51 1.66 3.64 4.48
CA ASP A 51 2.13 4.46 3.36
C ASP A 51 2.04 5.96 3.66
N ALA A 52 0.90 6.41 4.19
CA ALA A 52 0.69 7.80 4.56
C ALA A 52 1.59 8.24 5.74
N LEU A 53 1.84 7.35 6.69
CA LEU A 53 2.77 7.59 7.79
C LEU A 53 4.22 7.75 7.29
N TYR A 54 4.59 7.05 6.21
CA TYR A 54 5.92 7.14 5.60
C TYR A 54 6.07 8.29 4.60
N LEU A 55 4.97 8.90 4.12
CA LEU A 55 5.03 9.97 3.12
C LEU A 55 5.99 11.14 3.47
N PRO A 56 6.16 11.57 4.74
CA PRO A 56 7.15 12.59 5.07
C PRO A 56 8.62 12.18 4.84
N ALA A 57 8.90 10.90 4.58
CA ALA A 57 10.23 10.37 4.28
C ALA A 57 10.56 10.33 2.78
N THR A 58 9.67 10.83 1.91
CA THR A 58 9.79 10.84 0.44
C THR A 58 10.19 12.21 -0.06
#